data_AF-A0A930DQ43-F1
#
_entry.id   AF-A0A930DQ43-F1
#
_cell.length_a   1.000
_cell.length_b   1.000
_cell.length_c   1.000
_cell.angle_alpha   90.00
_cell.angle_beta   90.00
_cell.angle_gamma   90.00
#
_symmetry.space_group_name_H-M   'P 1'
#
loop_
_entity.id
_entity.type
_entity.pdbx_description
1 polymer ?
#
loop_
_entity_poly.entity_id
_entity_poly.type
_entity_poly.pdbx_seq_one_letter_code
_entity_poly.pdbx_strand_id
1 'polypeptide(L)'
;MKELEKKLISTYGNGIKWLAIGLFTGGVVGTVSAYFAKGIQIVGGLRAANPKLIGLLPLAGLIIVLSYRLFSVKNPKGTNLVLESIQNGETLPSYMAPLIVFATLISHFFGASVGREGAALQLGSSMGSTIGKFLHIKEQERRRMMMCGMSAAFSGLFGTPLAAAVLSMEICTVGHMYYTALLPCTISAL
;
A
#
# COMPACT_ATOMS: atom_id res chain seq x y z
N MET A 1 -33.87 5.77 25.50
CA MET A 1 -34.17 5.94 24.05
C MET A 1 -33.32 7.01 23.37
N LYS A 2 -33.27 8.27 23.84
CA LYS A 2 -32.50 9.36 23.19
C LYS A 2 -30.99 9.11 23.03
N GLU A 3 -30.35 8.39 23.95
CA GLU A 3 -28.94 7.97 23.85
C GLU A 3 -28.70 6.91 22.76
N LEU A 4 -29.69 6.03 22.53
CA LEU A 4 -29.60 4.99 21.51
C LEU A 4 -29.73 5.58 20.10
N GLU A 5 -30.64 6.54 19.93
CA GLU A 5 -30.80 7.29 18.68
C GLU A 5 -29.56 8.12 18.33
N LYS A 6 -28.96 8.83 19.30
CA LYS A 6 -27.69 9.55 19.08
C LYS A 6 -26.55 8.61 18.68
N LYS A 7 -26.43 7.43 19.31
CA LYS A 7 -25.45 6.41 18.92
C LYS A 7 -25.70 5.87 17.51
N LEU A 8 -26.95 5.62 17.14
CA LEU A 8 -27.32 5.17 15.80
C LEU A 8 -26.96 6.21 14.75
N ILE A 9 -27.38 7.47 14.91
CA ILE A 9 -27.11 8.55 13.95
C ILE A 9 -25.60 8.78 13.78
N SER A 10 -24.83 8.76 14.88
CA SER A 10 -23.36 8.89 14.84
C SER A 10 -22.69 7.69 14.14
N THR A 11 -23.21 6.48 14.33
CA THR A 11 -22.68 5.26 13.69
C THR A 11 -22.92 5.28 12.18
N TYR A 12 -24.12 5.64 11.74
CA TYR A 12 -24.45 5.78 10.31
C TYR A 12 -23.65 6.91 9.65
N GLY A 13 -23.50 8.06 10.32
CA GLY A 13 -22.69 9.17 9.80
C GLY A 13 -21.22 8.80 9.61
N ASN A 14 -20.64 8.04 10.55
CA ASN A 14 -19.29 7.52 10.41
C ASN A 14 -19.17 6.48 9.27
N GLY A 15 -20.17 5.61 9.10
CA GLY A 15 -20.19 4.64 8.01
C GLY A 15 -20.15 5.31 6.63
N ILE A 16 -20.98 6.33 6.40
CA ILE A 16 -21.03 7.09 5.14
C ILE A 16 -19.71 7.82 4.89
N LYS A 17 -19.14 8.44 5.93
CA LYS A 17 -17.82 9.09 5.82
C LYS A 17 -16.75 8.10 5.36
N TRP A 18 -16.69 6.92 5.96
CA TRP A 18 -15.71 5.90 5.63
C TRP A 18 -15.94 5.26 4.25
N LEU A 19 -17.20 5.16 3.82
CA LEU A 19 -17.56 4.77 2.45
C LEU A 19 -17.00 5.75 1.42
N ALA A 20 -17.25 7.05 1.61
CA ALA A 20 -16.77 8.08 0.69
C ALA A 20 -15.24 8.13 0.64
N ILE A 21 -14.59 8.01 1.78
CA ILE A 21 -13.13 7.95 1.87
C ILE A 21 -12.60 6.69 1.18
N GLY A 22 -13.19 5.52 1.44
CA GLY A 22 -12.79 4.25 0.81
C GLY A 22 -12.91 4.30 -0.71
N LEU A 23 -13.99 4.87 -1.24
CA LEU A 23 -14.19 5.04 -2.68
C LEU A 23 -13.13 5.98 -3.29
N PHE A 24 -12.87 7.11 -2.63
CA PHE A 24 -11.84 8.05 -3.06
C PHE A 24 -10.44 7.43 -3.04
N THR A 25 -10.09 6.70 -1.97
CA THR A 25 -8.80 6.03 -1.87
C THR A 25 -8.67 4.87 -2.83
N GLY A 26 -9.74 4.11 -3.07
CA GLY A 26 -9.79 3.04 -4.05
C GLY A 26 -9.49 3.57 -5.45
N GLY A 27 -10.16 4.65 -5.85
CA GLY A 27 -9.91 5.28 -7.15
C GLY A 27 -8.46 5.78 -7.31
N VAL A 28 -7.94 6.53 -6.33
CA VAL A 28 -6.59 7.11 -6.41
C VAL A 28 -5.49 6.04 -6.31
N VAL A 29 -5.58 5.15 -5.32
CA VAL A 29 -4.54 4.14 -5.08
C VAL A 29 -4.64 3.00 -6.09
N GLY A 30 -5.85 2.60 -6.46
CA GLY A 30 -6.11 1.58 -7.48
C GLY A 30 -5.57 2.00 -8.85
N THR A 31 -5.77 3.25 -9.27
CA THR A 31 -5.19 3.75 -10.53
C THR A 31 -3.66 3.74 -10.52
N VAL A 32 -3.03 4.20 -9.43
CA VAL A 32 -1.56 4.13 -9.28
C VAL A 32 -1.06 2.69 -9.30
N SER A 33 -1.78 1.78 -8.65
CA SER A 33 -1.43 0.35 -8.65
C SER A 33 -1.59 -0.29 -10.03
N ALA A 34 -2.61 0.09 -10.80
CA ALA A 34 -2.78 -0.39 -12.18
C ALA A 34 -1.62 0.06 -13.09
N TYR A 35 -1.15 1.32 -12.95
CA TYR A 35 0.04 1.79 -13.65
C TYR A 35 1.30 1.04 -13.22
N PHE A 36 1.44 0.76 -11.92
CA PHE A 36 2.53 -0.04 -11.39
C PHE A 36 2.53 -1.47 -11.96
N ALA A 37 1.36 -2.12 -12.01
CA ALA A 37 1.17 -3.44 -12.59
C ALA A 37 1.60 -3.48 -14.07
N LYS A 38 1.14 -2.49 -14.86
CA LYS A 38 1.52 -2.33 -16.26
C LYS A 38 3.02 -2.08 -16.42
N GLY A 39 3.62 -1.28 -15.54
CA GLY A 39 5.06 -1.04 -15.50
C GLY A 39 5.85 -2.33 -15.32
N ILE A 40 5.45 -3.18 -14.36
CA ILE A 40 6.11 -4.47 -14.13
C ILE A 40 5.95 -5.40 -15.35
N GLN A 41 4.79 -5.39 -16.01
CA GLN A 41 4.56 -6.18 -17.22
C GLN A 41 5.47 -5.75 -18.38
N ILE A 42 5.58 -4.45 -18.64
CA ILE A 42 6.45 -3.88 -19.69
C ILE A 42 7.91 -4.26 -19.43
N VAL A 43 8.35 -4.03 -18.19
CA VAL A 43 9.69 -4.37 -17.72
C VAL A 43 9.97 -5.87 -17.85
N GLY A 44 9.00 -6.71 -17.51
CA GLY A 44 9.09 -8.16 -17.67
C GLY A 44 9.21 -8.59 -19.14
N GLY A 45 8.51 -7.92 -20.05
CA GLY A 45 8.63 -8.13 -21.50
C GLY A 45 9.99 -7.73 -22.05
N LEU A 46 10.51 -6.56 -21.64
CA LEU A 46 11.86 -6.09 -22.01
C LEU A 46 12.96 -7.04 -21.53
N ARG A 47 12.83 -7.54 -20.29
CA ARG A 47 13.71 -8.57 -19.73
C ARG A 47 13.65 -9.86 -20.53
N ALA A 48 12.46 -10.31 -20.92
CA ALA A 48 12.30 -11.52 -21.74
C ALA A 48 12.96 -11.39 -23.12
N ALA A 49 12.93 -10.19 -23.72
CA ALA A 49 13.61 -9.91 -24.98
C ALA A 49 15.15 -9.82 -24.85
N ASN A 50 15.66 -9.46 -23.66
CA ASN A 50 17.09 -9.21 -23.43
C ASN A 50 17.62 -9.97 -22.19
N PRO A 51 17.75 -11.30 -22.24
CA PRO A 51 18.16 -12.11 -21.08
C PRO A 51 19.56 -11.77 -20.54
N LYS A 52 20.42 -11.14 -21.36
CA LYS A 52 21.76 -10.68 -20.96
C LYS A 52 21.74 -9.56 -19.91
N LEU A 53 20.60 -8.87 -19.71
CA LEU A 53 20.44 -7.81 -18.70
C LEU A 53 20.70 -8.29 -17.27
N ILE A 54 20.58 -9.60 -17.00
CA ILE A 54 20.86 -10.19 -15.68
C ILE A 54 22.30 -9.91 -15.23
N GLY A 55 23.25 -9.77 -16.15
CA GLY A 55 24.65 -9.44 -15.81
C GLY A 55 24.82 -8.06 -15.13
N LEU A 56 23.87 -7.14 -15.32
CA LEU A 56 23.86 -5.81 -14.71
C LEU A 56 23.10 -5.76 -13.37
N LEU A 57 22.60 -6.89 -12.89
CA LEU A 57 21.92 -7.01 -11.60
C LEU A 57 22.72 -6.43 -10.40
N PRO A 58 24.04 -6.67 -10.23
CA PRO A 58 24.79 -6.07 -9.12
C PRO A 58 24.84 -4.54 -9.20
N LEU A 59 24.89 -3.97 -10.42
CA LEU A 59 24.84 -2.53 -10.63
C LEU A 59 23.45 -1.97 -10.23
N ALA A 60 22.39 -2.68 -10.59
CA ALA A 60 21.02 -2.32 -10.22
C ALA A 60 20.81 -2.34 -8.71
N GLY A 61 21.32 -3.36 -8.01
CA GLY A 61 21.30 -3.42 -6.56
C GLY A 61 22.02 -2.23 -5.91
N LEU A 62 23.17 -1.84 -6.46
CA LEU A 62 23.92 -0.68 -6.00
C LEU A 62 23.13 0.63 -6.19
N ILE A 63 22.48 0.82 -7.35
CA ILE A 63 21.60 1.96 -7.62
C ILE A 63 20.44 2.01 -6.62
N ILE A 64 19.81 0.88 -6.31
CA ILE A 64 18.71 0.81 -5.35
C ILE A 64 19.21 1.19 -3.95
N VAL A 65 20.29 0.59 -3.47
CA VAL A 65 20.85 0.89 -2.14
C VAL A 65 21.27 2.36 -2.03
N LEU A 66 21.90 2.92 -3.07
CA LEU A 66 22.25 4.34 -3.12
C LEU A 66 21.01 5.23 -3.09
N SER A 67 19.96 4.87 -3.83
CA SER A 67 18.69 5.61 -3.81
C SER A 67 18.10 5.62 -2.40
N TYR A 68 18.04 4.47 -1.72
CA TYR A 68 17.55 4.40 -0.34
C TYR A 68 18.41 5.20 0.66
N ARG A 69 19.74 5.24 0.47
CA ARG A 69 20.65 6.06 1.29
C ARG A 69 20.47 7.56 1.05
N LEU A 70 20.32 7.99 -0.21
CA LEU A 70 20.14 9.40 -0.58
C LEU A 70 18.86 9.98 0.02
N PHE A 71 17.77 9.20 0.02
CA PHE A 71 16.52 9.58 0.67
C PHE A 71 16.54 9.46 2.21
N SER A 72 17.73 9.28 2.82
CA SER A 72 17.96 9.33 4.27
C SER A 72 16.97 8.48 5.07
N VAL A 73 16.65 7.28 4.56
CA VAL A 73 15.87 6.30 5.33
C VAL A 73 16.75 5.84 6.49
N LYS A 74 16.64 6.57 7.62
CA LYS A 74 17.35 6.28 8.87
C LYS A 74 16.96 4.87 9.31
N ASN A 75 17.94 3.97 9.22
CA ASN A 75 17.85 2.51 9.33
C ASN A 75 17.39 1.81 8.04
N PRO A 76 18.29 1.14 7.30
CA PRO A 76 17.92 0.25 6.21
C PRO A 76 17.49 -1.13 6.76
N LYS A 77 16.56 -1.17 7.72
CA LYS A 77 15.80 -2.41 8.00
C LYS A 77 14.84 -2.75 6.83
N GLY A 78 14.84 -1.93 5.77
CA GLY A 78 14.19 -2.18 4.50
C GLY A 78 12.67 -2.19 4.61
N THR A 79 12.04 -3.03 3.78
CA THR A 79 10.60 -3.35 3.80
C THR A 79 10.07 -3.66 5.20
N ASN A 80 10.89 -4.24 6.08
CA ASN A 80 10.46 -4.65 7.42
C ASN A 80 10.10 -3.45 8.31
N LEU A 81 10.73 -2.28 8.10
CA LEU A 81 10.32 -1.05 8.78
C LEU A 81 8.96 -0.58 8.34
N VAL A 82 8.65 -0.73 7.05
CA VAL A 82 7.34 -0.33 6.54
C VAL A 82 6.27 -1.22 7.14
N LEU A 83 6.51 -2.53 7.22
CA LEU A 83 5.62 -3.48 7.91
C LEU A 83 5.48 -3.17 9.41
N GLU A 84 6.58 -2.89 10.10
CA GLU A 84 6.57 -2.52 11.52
C GLU A 84 5.80 -1.21 11.75
N SER A 85 6.02 -0.18 10.93
CA SER A 85 5.27 1.07 10.98
C SER A 85 3.79 0.88 10.61
N ILE A 86 3.45 -0.03 9.69
CA ILE A 86 2.05 -0.39 9.39
C ILE A 86 1.39 -1.03 10.61
N GLN A 87 2.09 -1.96 11.27
CA GLN A 87 1.60 -2.66 12.45
C GLN A 87 1.44 -1.73 13.65
N ASN A 88 2.38 -0.79 13.82
CA ASN A 88 2.37 0.21 14.89
C ASN A 88 1.47 1.42 14.58
N GLY A 89 0.93 1.53 13.36
CA GLY A 89 0.09 2.67 12.98
C GLY A 89 0.88 3.96 12.72
N GLU A 90 2.20 3.88 12.56
CA GLU A 90 3.11 5.02 12.45
C GLU A 90 3.02 5.74 11.10
N THR A 91 3.56 6.96 11.05
CA THR A 91 3.54 7.76 9.82
C THR A 91 4.56 7.26 8.83
N LEU A 92 4.09 6.82 7.67
CA LEU A 92 4.96 6.60 6.53
C LEU A 92 5.29 7.94 5.87
N PRO A 93 6.56 8.17 5.50
CA PRO A 93 6.92 9.31 4.66
C PRO A 93 6.31 9.17 3.26
N SER A 94 5.90 10.29 2.67
CA SER A 94 5.27 10.31 1.34
C SER A 94 6.22 9.91 0.20
N TYR A 95 7.53 10.11 0.38
CA TYR A 95 8.55 9.72 -0.60
C TYR A 95 8.80 8.20 -0.66
N MET A 96 8.25 7.40 0.28
CA MET A 96 8.41 5.95 0.22
C MET A 96 7.66 5.32 -0.95
N ALA A 97 6.44 5.75 -1.25
CA ALA A 97 5.65 5.22 -2.36
C ALA A 97 6.39 5.26 -3.72
N PRO A 98 6.91 6.42 -4.19
CA PRO A 98 7.65 6.47 -5.46
C PRO A 98 8.96 5.69 -5.40
N LEU A 99 9.64 5.65 -4.25
CA LEU A 99 10.89 4.91 -4.08
C LEU A 99 10.68 3.39 -4.21
N ILE A 100 9.60 2.85 -3.63
CA ILE A 100 9.23 1.43 -3.74
C ILE A 100 8.90 1.06 -5.18
N VAL A 101 8.13 1.90 -5.89
CA VAL A 101 7.80 1.70 -7.30
C VAL A 101 9.08 1.63 -8.13
N PHE A 102 9.95 2.62 -7.97
CA PHE A 102 11.23 2.71 -8.69
C PHE A 102 12.12 1.50 -8.42
N ALA A 103 12.33 1.15 -7.15
CA ALA A 103 13.16 0.02 -6.77
C ALA A 103 12.62 -1.32 -7.30
N THR A 104 11.29 -1.51 -7.29
CA THR A 104 10.66 -2.75 -7.76
C THR A 104 10.73 -2.89 -9.27
N LEU A 105 10.50 -1.79 -10.03
CA LEU A 105 10.62 -1.77 -11.48
C LEU A 105 12.06 -2.05 -11.93
N ILE A 106 13.05 -1.41 -11.31
CA ILE A 106 14.46 -1.69 -11.60
C ILE A 106 14.79 -3.15 -11.27
N SER A 107 14.39 -3.63 -10.10
CA SER A 107 14.64 -5.02 -9.70
C SER A 107 14.08 -6.02 -10.73
N HIS A 108 12.84 -5.82 -11.17
CA HIS A 108 12.23 -6.67 -12.20
C HIS A 108 12.90 -6.53 -13.57
N PHE A 109 13.42 -5.35 -13.90
CA PHE A 109 14.08 -5.09 -15.19
C PHE A 109 15.37 -5.85 -15.34
N PHE A 110 16.18 -5.88 -14.29
CA PHE A 110 17.42 -6.63 -14.27
C PHE A 110 17.22 -8.12 -13.93
N GLY A 111 15.97 -8.57 -13.75
CA GLY A 111 15.64 -9.97 -13.50
C GLY A 111 15.93 -10.45 -12.09
N ALA A 112 15.91 -9.54 -11.10
CA ALA A 112 15.94 -9.91 -9.70
C ALA A 112 14.71 -10.77 -9.36
N SER A 113 14.91 -11.85 -8.61
CA SER A 113 13.81 -12.65 -8.07
C SER A 113 13.19 -11.95 -6.86
N VAL A 114 12.23 -11.05 -7.10
CA VAL A 114 11.56 -10.25 -6.08
C VAL A 114 10.05 -10.34 -6.24
N GLY A 115 9.32 -10.54 -5.14
CA GLY A 115 7.86 -10.55 -5.14
C GLY A 115 7.27 -9.15 -5.33
N ARG A 116 6.15 -9.05 -6.05
CA ARG A 116 5.40 -7.79 -6.24
C ARG A 116 4.40 -7.53 -5.11
N GLU A 117 4.07 -8.58 -4.36
CA GLU A 117 3.09 -8.60 -3.26
C GLU A 117 3.50 -7.62 -2.16
N GLY A 118 4.71 -7.78 -1.63
CA GLY A 118 5.24 -6.89 -0.59
C GLY A 118 5.39 -5.44 -1.07
N ALA A 119 5.69 -5.21 -2.34
CA ALA A 119 5.78 -3.86 -2.91
C ALA A 119 4.40 -3.19 -2.96
N ALA A 120 3.37 -3.91 -3.38
CA ALA A 120 2.00 -3.40 -3.42
C ALA A 120 1.47 -3.05 -2.02
N LEU A 121 1.75 -3.90 -1.03
CA LEU A 121 1.32 -3.67 0.35
C LEU A 121 1.96 -2.40 0.94
N GLN A 122 3.25 -2.20 0.70
CA GLN A 122 3.97 -1.01 1.17
C GLN A 122 3.55 0.26 0.40
N LEU A 123 3.36 0.16 -0.91
CA LEU A 123 2.87 1.25 -1.75
C LEU A 123 1.50 1.71 -1.28
N GLY A 124 0.55 0.78 -1.14
CA GLY A 124 -0.81 1.08 -0.70
C GLY A 124 -0.86 1.66 0.71
N SER A 125 -0.05 1.13 1.63
CA SER A 125 0.07 1.69 2.98
C SER A 125 0.66 3.09 3.01
N SER A 126 1.72 3.35 2.24
CA SER A 126 2.35 4.69 2.16
C SER A 126 1.39 5.71 1.55
N MET A 127 0.68 5.34 0.48
CA MET A 127 -0.34 6.19 -0.12
C MET A 127 -1.54 6.41 0.81
N GLY A 128 -2.06 5.35 1.44
CA GLY A 128 -3.14 5.44 2.41
C GLY A 128 -2.78 6.34 3.61
N SER A 129 -1.54 6.25 4.11
CA SER A 129 -1.02 7.14 5.16
C SER A 129 -0.96 8.59 4.68
N THR A 130 -0.52 8.83 3.45
CA THR A 130 -0.43 10.17 2.85
C THR A 130 -1.81 10.80 2.63
N ILE A 131 -2.76 10.03 2.09
CA ILE A 131 -4.15 10.48 1.92
C ILE A 131 -4.81 10.72 3.28
N GLY A 132 -4.57 9.86 4.27
CA GLY A 132 -5.05 10.06 5.63
C GLY A 132 -4.54 11.35 6.26
N LYS A 133 -3.26 11.70 6.04
CA LYS A 133 -2.70 13.00 6.47
C LYS A 133 -3.36 14.17 5.74
N PHE A 134 -3.52 14.07 4.42
CA PHE A 134 -4.15 15.11 3.61
C PHE A 134 -5.60 15.40 4.05
N LEU A 135 -6.35 14.35 4.35
CA LEU A 135 -7.73 14.43 4.85
C LEU A 135 -7.83 14.73 6.36
N HIS A 136 -6.71 15.03 7.04
CA HIS A 136 -6.65 15.32 8.48
C HIS A 136 -7.34 14.25 9.34
N ILE A 137 -7.17 12.99 8.96
CA ILE A 137 -7.74 11.85 9.68
C ILE A 137 -7.03 11.71 11.03
N LYS A 138 -7.83 11.48 12.09
CA LYS A 138 -7.32 11.29 13.45
C LYS A 138 -6.29 10.17 13.49
N GLU A 139 -5.31 10.28 14.38
CA GLU A 139 -4.25 9.29 14.50
C GLU A 139 -4.77 7.89 14.82
N GLN A 140 -5.81 7.79 15.65
CA GLN A 140 -6.53 6.55 15.99
C GLN A 140 -7.12 5.84 14.77
N GLU A 141 -7.44 6.60 13.72
CA GLU A 141 -8.09 6.15 12.50
C GLU A 141 -7.09 5.90 11.35
N ARG A 142 -5.81 6.22 11.58
CA ARG A 142 -4.78 6.20 10.56
C ARG A 142 -4.47 4.78 10.09
N ARG A 143 -4.54 3.81 11.01
CA ARG A 143 -4.42 2.39 10.69
C ARG A 143 -5.51 1.94 9.70
N ARG A 144 -6.76 2.39 9.88
CA ARG A 144 -7.84 2.10 8.94
C ARG A 144 -7.55 2.67 7.55
N MET A 145 -7.01 3.89 7.47
CA MET A 145 -6.62 4.47 6.19
C MET A 145 -5.51 3.69 5.48
N MET A 146 -4.50 3.22 6.23
CA MET A 146 -3.44 2.39 5.66
C MET A 146 -3.99 1.06 5.16
N MET A 147 -4.88 0.40 5.92
CA MET A 147 -5.57 -0.82 5.49
C MET A 147 -6.38 -0.60 4.20
N CYS A 148 -7.09 0.52 4.07
CA CYS A 148 -7.87 0.83 2.86
C CYS A 148 -6.96 1.00 1.65
N GLY A 149 -5.91 1.82 1.77
CA GLY A 149 -4.93 2.00 0.70
C GLY A 149 -4.21 0.72 0.32
N MET A 150 -3.88 -0.11 1.31
CA MET A 150 -3.27 -1.42 1.08
C MET A 150 -4.20 -2.37 0.33
N SER A 151 -5.49 -2.37 0.67
CA SER A 151 -6.51 -3.18 -0.01
C SER A 151 -6.70 -2.73 -1.46
N ALA A 152 -6.76 -1.41 -1.71
CA ALA A 152 -6.84 -0.84 -3.06
C ALA A 152 -5.62 -1.19 -3.92
N ALA A 153 -4.42 -1.02 -3.37
CA ALA A 153 -3.19 -1.29 -4.11
C ALA A 153 -3.06 -2.77 -4.44
N PHE A 154 -3.32 -3.65 -3.48
CA PHE A 154 -3.21 -5.09 -3.69
C PHE A 154 -4.28 -5.59 -4.67
N SER A 155 -5.53 -5.14 -4.53
CA SER A 155 -6.60 -5.47 -5.48
C SER A 155 -6.28 -4.96 -6.88
N GLY A 156 -5.81 -3.72 -7.03
CA GLY A 156 -5.43 -3.16 -8.34
C GLY A 156 -4.27 -3.89 -9.02
N LEU A 157 -3.39 -4.54 -8.25
CA LEU A 157 -2.27 -5.32 -8.80
C LEU A 157 -2.65 -6.76 -9.15
N PHE A 158 -3.44 -7.42 -8.31
CA PHE A 158 -3.74 -8.86 -8.41
C PHE A 158 -5.15 -9.18 -8.93
N GLY A 159 -6.05 -8.20 -8.98
CA GLY A 159 -7.45 -8.40 -9.37
C GLY A 159 -8.27 -9.18 -8.35
N THR A 160 -7.84 -9.23 -7.09
CA THR A 160 -8.46 -10.06 -6.03
C THR A 160 -8.99 -9.20 -4.86
N PRO A 161 -10.11 -8.50 -5.04
CA PRO A 161 -10.61 -7.52 -4.06
C PRO A 161 -10.91 -8.12 -2.68
N LEU A 162 -11.52 -9.32 -2.65
CA LEU A 162 -11.86 -9.98 -1.39
C LEU A 162 -10.60 -10.41 -0.61
N ALA A 163 -9.63 -10.98 -1.31
CA ALA A 163 -8.35 -11.37 -0.71
C ALA A 163 -7.58 -10.15 -0.23
N ALA A 164 -7.55 -9.07 -1.03
CA ALA A 164 -6.89 -7.82 -0.68
C ALA A 164 -7.44 -7.19 0.61
N ALA A 165 -8.77 -7.18 0.77
CA ALA A 165 -9.43 -6.63 1.96
C ALA A 165 -9.08 -7.45 3.22
N VAL A 166 -9.19 -8.78 3.15
CA VAL A 166 -8.89 -9.69 4.27
C VAL A 166 -7.41 -9.63 4.64
N LEU A 167 -6.52 -9.78 3.65
CA LEU A 167 -5.06 -9.71 3.83
C LEU A 167 -4.65 -8.40 4.49
N SER A 168 -5.25 -7.28 4.07
CA SER A 168 -4.88 -5.98 4.60
C SER A 168 -5.23 -5.81 6.07
N MET A 169 -6.33 -6.40 6.52
CA MET A 169 -6.72 -6.36 7.93
C MET A 169 -5.84 -7.27 8.80
N GLU A 170 -5.52 -8.47 8.31
CA GLU A 170 -4.69 -9.43 9.04
C GLU A 170 -3.23 -9.00 9.16
N ILE A 171 -2.61 -8.54 8.08
CA ILE A 171 -1.17 -8.20 8.12
C ILE A 171 -0.91 -6.92 8.92
N CYS A 172 -1.88 -6.00 8.93
CA CYS A 172 -1.80 -4.83 9.79
C CYS A 172 -1.92 -5.21 11.26
N THR A 173 -2.72 -6.23 11.63
CA THR A 173 -3.04 -6.54 13.02
C THR A 173 -2.99 -8.05 13.27
N VAL A 174 -1.83 -8.52 13.72
CA VAL A 174 -1.66 -9.95 13.99
C VAL A 174 -2.57 -10.38 15.14
N GLY A 175 -3.43 -11.37 14.88
CA GLY A 175 -4.31 -11.99 15.88
C GLY A 175 -5.62 -11.27 16.17
N HIS A 176 -5.91 -10.11 15.55
CA HIS A 176 -7.18 -9.40 15.72
C HIS A 176 -7.68 -8.78 14.42
N MET A 177 -8.93 -9.05 14.04
CA MET A 177 -9.53 -8.47 12.83
C MET A 177 -10.26 -7.15 13.15
N TYR A 178 -9.84 -6.05 12.53
CA TYR A 178 -10.52 -4.75 12.68
C TYR A 178 -11.81 -4.71 11.85
N TYR A 179 -12.92 -5.18 12.41
CA TYR A 179 -14.23 -5.19 11.76
C TYR A 179 -14.70 -3.80 11.29
N THR A 180 -14.28 -2.74 11.97
CA THR A 180 -14.60 -1.35 11.57
C THR A 180 -13.89 -0.91 10.28
N ALA A 181 -12.85 -1.62 9.85
CA ALA A 181 -12.15 -1.41 8.59
C ALA A 181 -12.68 -2.29 7.45
N LEU A 182 -13.50 -3.31 7.74
CA LEU A 182 -14.01 -4.23 6.72
C LEU A 182 -14.74 -3.50 5.59
N LEU A 183 -15.70 -2.65 5.94
CA LEU A 183 -16.53 -1.90 4.99
C LEU A 183 -15.70 -0.96 4.09
N PRO A 184 -14.84 -0.07 4.63
CA PRO A 184 -14.03 0.81 3.77
C PRO A 184 -12.94 0.06 3.01
N CYS A 185 -12.36 -1.04 3.55
CA CYS A 185 -11.37 -1.84 2.83
C CYS A 185 -11.98 -2.59 1.64
N THR A 186 -13.16 -3.18 1.77
CA THR A 186 -13.82 -3.87 0.66
C THR A 186 -14.23 -2.90 -0.44
N ILE A 187 -14.75 -1.73 -0.06
CA ILE A 187 -15.13 -0.68 -1.01
C ILE A 187 -13.91 -0.08 -1.69
N SER A 188 -12.81 0.11 -0.97
CA SER A 188 -11.57 0.61 -1.54
C SER A 188 -10.87 -0.42 -2.42
N ALA A 189 -11.13 -1.71 -2.23
CA ALA A 189 -10.58 -2.80 -3.04
C ALA A 189 -11.38 -3.05 -4.33
N LEU A 190 -12.67 -2.70 -4.34
CA LEU A 190 -13.58 -2.87 -5.47
C LEU A 190 -13.32 -1.83 -6.56
#